data_AF-A0A6A3AA52-F1
#
_entry.id   AF-A0A6A3AA52-F1
#
_cell.length_a   1.000
_cell.length_b   1.000
_cell.length_c   1.000
_cell.angle_alpha   90.00
_cell.angle_beta   90.00
_cell.angle_gamma   90.00
#
_symmetry.space_group_name_H-M   'P 1'
#
loop_
_entity.id
_entity.type
_entity.pdbx_description
1 polymer ?
#
loop_
_entity_poly.entity_id
_entity_poly.type
_entity_poly.pdbx_seq_one_letter_code
_entity_poly.pdbx_strand_id
1 'polypeptide(L)'
;MDSQRGPLLSWAYFCQGKTMEELRYSLFYTTVELEQTRMAAQGELRKRDEQLIQLEELLSKAMRERDEAQEKCRKLFLEKLLLQQQQQVGPVSGVSGVEDERRRGIESNNGFSSSDCEGSIVSSPVQQPPCQSMAEATVELVPDKPLPEKGKLLQAVMKAGPLLQTLLLAGPLPQWRHPPPPRVL
;
A
#
# COMPACT_ATOMS: atom_id res chain seq x y z
N MET A 1 24.56 -48.09 -13.89
CA MET A 1 24.31 -49.54 -14.03
C MET A 1 23.15 -49.87 -13.11
N ASP A 2 22.05 -50.25 -13.72
CA ASP A 2 20.72 -50.20 -13.14
C ASP A 2 20.49 -51.41 -12.23
N SER A 3 20.31 -51.18 -10.93
CA SER A 3 19.81 -52.22 -10.02
C SER A 3 18.30 -52.37 -10.16
N GLN A 4 17.86 -52.70 -11.37
CA GLN A 4 16.49 -53.07 -11.72
C GLN A 4 16.18 -54.51 -11.24
N ARG A 5 16.57 -54.83 -10.00
CA ARG A 5 16.22 -56.08 -9.32
C ARG A 5 14.76 -55.96 -8.90
N GLY A 6 13.86 -56.21 -9.85
CA GLY A 6 12.46 -55.79 -9.78
C GLY A 6 11.68 -56.37 -8.59
N PRO A 7 10.50 -55.79 -8.27
CA PRO A 7 9.69 -56.17 -7.11
C PRO A 7 9.43 -57.68 -7.00
N LEU A 8 9.30 -58.38 -8.14
CA LEU A 8 9.05 -59.81 -8.23
C LEU A 8 10.10 -60.67 -7.49
N LEU A 9 11.38 -60.27 -7.50
CA LEU A 9 12.44 -60.98 -6.79
C LEU A 9 12.37 -60.74 -5.27
N SER A 10 11.92 -59.56 -4.86
CA SER A 10 11.65 -59.24 -3.45
C SER A 10 10.46 -60.05 -2.92
N TRP A 11 9.38 -60.14 -3.70
CA TRP A 11 8.21 -60.96 -3.38
C TRP A 11 8.53 -62.46 -3.33
N ALA A 12 9.34 -62.98 -4.25
CA ALA A 12 9.77 -64.38 -4.24
C ALA A 12 10.52 -64.75 -2.94
N TYR A 13 11.42 -63.87 -2.47
CA TYR A 13 12.10 -64.05 -1.19
C TYR A 13 11.15 -63.87 0.01
N PHE A 14 10.27 -62.87 -0.03
CA PHE A 14 9.29 -62.61 1.03
C PHE A 14 8.30 -63.77 1.25
N CYS A 15 7.96 -64.50 0.19
CA CYS A 15 7.06 -65.66 0.27
C CYS A 15 7.76 -66.97 0.63
N GLN A 16 9.10 -67.01 0.62
CA GLN A 16 9.85 -68.24 0.86
C GLN A 16 9.73 -68.70 2.32
N GLY A 17 9.32 -69.95 2.53
CA GLY A 17 9.22 -70.56 3.86
C GLY A 17 7.97 -70.21 4.68
N LYS A 18 7.06 -69.38 4.15
CA LYS A 18 5.78 -69.05 4.81
C LYS A 18 4.66 -70.01 4.41
N THR A 19 3.76 -70.26 5.35
CA THR A 19 2.48 -70.95 5.11
C THR A 19 1.48 -70.06 4.37
N MET A 20 0.43 -70.66 3.79
CA MET A 20 -0.60 -69.91 3.07
C MET A 20 -1.38 -68.97 3.99
N GLU A 21 -1.58 -69.37 5.24
CA GLU A 21 -2.30 -68.62 6.28
C GLU A 21 -1.50 -67.37 6.71
N GLU A 22 -0.19 -67.51 6.90
CA GLU A 22 0.70 -66.37 7.19
C GLU A 22 0.75 -65.37 6.04
N LEU A 23 0.78 -65.86 4.78
CA LEU A 23 0.72 -65.00 3.60
C LEU A 23 -0.63 -64.26 3.49
N ARG A 24 -1.74 -64.93 3.78
CA ARG A 24 -3.07 -64.30 3.83
C ARG A 24 -3.15 -63.23 4.92
N TYR A 25 -2.69 -63.53 6.13
CA TYR A 25 -2.65 -62.56 7.22
C TYR A 25 -1.77 -61.36 6.89
N SER A 26 -0.56 -61.60 6.37
CA SER A 26 0.37 -60.53 5.98
C SER A 26 -0.18 -59.67 4.84
N LEU A 27 -0.86 -60.27 3.84
CA LEU A 27 -1.51 -59.53 2.76
C LEU A 27 -2.66 -58.68 3.30
N PHE A 28 -3.50 -59.23 4.18
CA PHE A 28 -4.60 -58.49 4.79
C PHE A 28 -4.09 -57.30 5.63
N TYR A 29 -3.10 -57.52 6.49
CA TYR A 29 -2.52 -56.47 7.33
C TYR A 29 -1.89 -55.34 6.50
N THR A 30 -1.01 -55.68 5.55
CA THR A 30 -0.37 -54.68 4.67
C THR A 30 -1.37 -53.96 3.78
N THR A 31 -2.46 -54.62 3.37
CA THR A 31 -3.57 -53.95 2.69
C THR A 31 -4.23 -52.91 3.60
N VAL A 32 -4.57 -53.26 4.85
CA VAL A 32 -5.19 -52.32 5.80
C VAL A 32 -4.26 -51.13 6.12
N GLU A 33 -2.96 -51.34 6.26
CA GLU A 33 -1.98 -50.26 6.42
C GLU A 33 -1.89 -49.35 5.17
N LEU A 34 -1.93 -49.93 3.97
CA LEU A 34 -1.94 -49.17 2.71
C LEU A 34 -3.23 -48.37 2.54
N GLU A 35 -4.39 -48.95 2.87
CA GLU A 35 -5.67 -48.25 2.88
C GLU A 35 -5.66 -47.10 3.90
N GLN A 36 -5.12 -47.31 5.11
CA GLN A 36 -4.99 -46.28 6.14
C GLN A 36 -4.09 -45.11 5.68
N THR A 37 -2.91 -45.41 5.14
CA THR A 37 -1.97 -44.37 4.64
C THR A 37 -2.53 -43.64 3.43
N ARG A 38 -3.26 -44.32 2.53
CA ARG A 38 -4.01 -43.68 1.43
C ARG A 38 -5.08 -42.72 1.94
N MET A 39 -5.87 -43.13 2.93
CA MET A 39 -6.90 -42.29 3.55
C MET A 39 -6.29 -41.08 4.28
N ALA A 40 -5.16 -41.25 4.96
CA ALA A 40 -4.43 -40.15 5.59
C ALA A 40 -3.90 -39.13 4.56
N ALA A 41 -3.30 -39.60 3.46
CA ALA A 41 -2.83 -38.74 2.37
C ALA A 41 -3.99 -37.98 1.69
N GLN A 42 -5.13 -38.64 1.44
CA GLN A 42 -6.35 -37.99 0.94
C GLN A 42 -6.95 -36.99 1.94
N GLY A 43 -6.75 -37.21 3.25
CA GLY A 43 -7.12 -36.24 4.29
C GLY A 43 -6.26 -34.98 4.23
N GLU A 44 -4.94 -35.12 4.09
CA GLU A 44 -4.04 -33.98 3.96
C GLU A 44 -4.21 -33.22 2.65
N LEU A 45 -4.47 -33.89 1.52
CA LEU A 45 -4.78 -33.22 0.25
C LEU A 45 -6.02 -32.32 0.39
N ARG A 46 -7.14 -32.84 0.93
CA ARG A 46 -8.35 -32.02 1.15
C ARG A 46 -8.11 -30.79 2.03
N LYS A 47 -7.27 -30.91 3.07
CA LYS A 47 -6.87 -29.75 3.89
C LYS A 47 -6.05 -28.73 3.08
N ARG A 48 -5.19 -29.17 2.15
CA ARG A 48 -4.49 -28.24 1.24
C ARG A 48 -5.48 -27.57 0.29
N ASP A 49 -6.44 -28.31 -0.26
CA ASP A 49 -7.48 -27.77 -1.15
C ASP A 49 -8.34 -26.72 -0.43
N GLU A 50 -8.77 -26.98 0.81
CA GLU A 50 -9.47 -26.02 1.68
C GLU A 50 -8.64 -24.75 1.94
N GLN A 51 -7.32 -24.89 2.17
CA GLN A 51 -6.42 -23.75 2.34
C GLN A 51 -6.22 -22.95 1.04
N LEU A 52 -6.20 -23.61 -0.13
CA LEU A 52 -6.13 -22.95 -1.42
C LEU A 52 -7.39 -22.13 -1.71
N ILE A 53 -8.58 -22.67 -1.41
CA ILE A 53 -9.86 -21.95 -1.54
C ILE A 53 -9.86 -20.69 -0.66
N GLN A 54 -9.45 -20.80 0.61
CA GLN A 54 -9.36 -19.64 1.51
C GLN A 54 -8.39 -18.56 1.00
N LEU A 55 -7.25 -18.97 0.42
CA LEU A 55 -6.28 -18.04 -0.16
C LEU A 55 -6.81 -17.38 -1.45
N GLU A 56 -7.55 -18.10 -2.28
CA GLU A 56 -8.23 -17.58 -3.47
C GLU A 56 -9.30 -16.54 -3.10
N GLU A 57 -10.12 -16.81 -2.08
CA GLU A 57 -11.12 -15.87 -1.56
C GLU A 57 -10.47 -14.58 -1.04
N LEU A 58 -9.41 -14.69 -0.23
CA LEU A 58 -8.68 -13.55 0.32
C LEU A 58 -8.00 -12.73 -0.80
N LEU A 59 -7.37 -13.38 -1.77
CA LEU A 59 -6.77 -12.71 -2.93
C LEU A 59 -7.83 -12.01 -3.78
N SER A 60 -8.96 -12.67 -4.05
CA SER A 60 -10.09 -12.11 -4.79
C SER A 60 -10.73 -10.90 -4.10
N LYS A 61 -10.77 -10.91 -2.77
CA LYS A 61 -11.18 -9.76 -1.97
C LYS A 61 -10.16 -8.61 -2.07
N ALA A 62 -8.88 -8.89 -1.86
CA ALA A 62 -7.82 -7.87 -1.93
C ALA A 62 -7.70 -7.23 -3.34
N MET A 63 -7.87 -8.01 -4.41
CA MET A 63 -7.93 -7.47 -5.78
C MET A 63 -9.11 -6.51 -5.97
N ARG A 64 -10.29 -6.87 -5.46
CA ARG A 64 -11.49 -6.02 -5.53
C ARG A 64 -11.32 -4.71 -4.77
N GLU A 65 -10.77 -4.77 -3.56
CA GLU A 65 -10.46 -3.58 -2.74
C GLU A 65 -9.43 -2.66 -3.42
N ARG A 66 -8.40 -3.23 -4.06
CA ARG A 66 -7.45 -2.50 -4.91
C ARG A 66 -8.16 -1.82 -6.08
N ASP A 67 -9.00 -2.53 -6.81
CA ASP A 67 -9.66 -2.03 -8.02
C ASP A 67 -10.65 -0.90 -7.69
N GLU A 68 -11.38 -1.04 -6.58
CA GLU A 68 -12.21 0.04 -6.03
C GLU A 68 -11.38 1.27 -5.63
N ALA A 69 -10.23 1.08 -4.98
CA ALA A 69 -9.34 2.19 -4.60
C ALA A 69 -8.76 2.89 -5.84
N GLN A 70 -8.35 2.12 -6.85
CA GLN A 70 -7.85 2.64 -8.12
C GLN A 70 -8.91 3.47 -8.85
N GLU A 71 -10.17 2.99 -8.88
CA GLU A 71 -11.27 3.73 -9.50
C GLU A 71 -11.64 5.00 -8.71
N LYS A 72 -11.63 4.96 -7.36
CA LYS A 72 -11.79 6.14 -6.50
C LYS A 72 -10.69 7.17 -6.78
N CYS A 73 -9.42 6.75 -6.87
CA CYS A 73 -8.30 7.63 -7.22
C CYS A 73 -8.44 8.22 -8.63
N ARG A 74 -8.83 7.41 -9.63
CA ARG A 74 -9.05 7.87 -11.00
C ARG A 74 -10.17 8.92 -11.09
N LYS A 75 -11.27 8.71 -10.36
CA LYS A 75 -12.37 9.67 -10.24
C LYS A 75 -11.90 11.00 -9.64
N LEU A 76 -11.23 10.96 -8.49
CA LEU A 76 -10.71 12.17 -7.81
C LEU A 76 -9.68 12.92 -8.67
N PHE A 77 -8.85 12.22 -9.44
CA PHE A 77 -7.91 12.83 -10.37
C PHE A 77 -8.63 13.60 -11.50
N LEU A 78 -9.69 13.03 -12.07
CA LEU A 78 -10.51 13.71 -13.09
C LEU A 78 -11.28 14.91 -12.51
N GLU A 79 -11.80 14.79 -11.28
CA GLU A 79 -12.45 15.89 -10.56
C GLU A 79 -11.48 17.05 -10.29
N LYS A 80 -10.25 16.74 -9.83
CA LYS A 80 -9.18 17.73 -9.67
C LYS A 80 -8.81 18.43 -10.98
N LEU A 81 -8.79 17.69 -12.10
CA LEU A 81 -8.52 18.26 -13.42
C LEU A 81 -9.65 19.21 -13.88
N LEU A 82 -10.91 18.84 -13.62
CA LEU A 82 -12.07 19.68 -13.93
C LEU A 82 -12.09 20.97 -13.11
N LEU A 83 -11.84 20.89 -11.80
CA LEU A 83 -11.72 22.05 -10.92
C LEU A 83 -10.57 22.98 -11.35
N GLN A 84 -9.42 22.41 -11.72
CA GLN A 84 -8.29 23.20 -12.22
C GLN A 84 -8.58 23.89 -13.56
N GLN A 85 -9.39 23.27 -14.45
CA GLN A 85 -9.86 23.92 -15.67
C GLN A 85 -10.82 25.07 -15.35
N GLN A 86 -11.79 24.87 -14.45
CA GLN A 86 -12.76 25.89 -14.08
C GLN A 86 -12.07 27.14 -13.47
N GLN A 87 -11.00 26.93 -12.70
CA GLN A 87 -10.22 28.03 -12.11
C GLN A 87 -9.37 28.82 -13.12
N GLN A 88 -9.21 28.34 -14.36
CA GLN A 88 -8.56 29.08 -15.46
C GLN A 88 -9.53 29.82 -16.39
N VAL A 89 -10.86 29.72 -16.16
CA VAL A 89 -11.88 30.38 -17.00
C VAL A 89 -12.77 31.30 -16.14
N GLY A 90 -12.19 32.38 -15.62
CA GLY A 90 -12.88 33.46 -14.91
C GLY A 90 -12.17 34.81 -15.13
N PRO A 91 -12.89 35.89 -15.48
CA PRO A 91 -12.26 37.13 -15.96
C PRO A 91 -11.66 38.00 -14.84
N VAL A 92 -10.54 38.65 -15.16
CA VAL A 92 -9.84 39.63 -14.33
C VAL A 92 -10.53 41.00 -14.31
N SER A 93 -11.50 41.21 -13.41
CA SER A 93 -12.01 42.52 -12.91
C SER A 93 -13.09 42.28 -11.86
N GLY A 94 -13.27 43.08 -10.80
CA GLY A 94 -12.56 44.29 -10.38
C GLY A 94 -13.06 44.76 -8.99
N VAL A 95 -12.50 45.84 -8.47
CA VAL A 95 -12.80 46.46 -7.16
C VAL A 95 -14.29 46.87 -7.01
N SER A 96 -14.88 46.62 -5.83
CA SER A 96 -15.67 47.59 -5.00
C SER A 96 -16.65 46.86 -4.05
N GLY A 97 -16.91 47.42 -2.86
CA GLY A 97 -17.86 46.86 -1.89
C GLY A 97 -17.65 47.31 -0.43
N VAL A 98 -17.54 48.62 -0.21
CA VAL A 98 -17.56 49.24 1.13
C VAL A 98 -19.01 49.63 1.50
N GLU A 99 -19.24 49.91 2.79
CA GLU A 99 -20.50 50.36 3.45
C GLU A 99 -21.48 49.27 3.91
N ASP A 100 -22.27 49.46 4.98
CA ASP A 100 -22.08 50.23 6.23
C ASP A 100 -23.11 49.74 7.28
N GLU A 101 -22.85 50.07 8.55
CA GLU A 101 -23.67 49.96 9.75
C GLU A 101 -25.21 49.94 9.58
N ARG A 102 -25.89 48.90 10.12
CA ARG A 102 -27.24 49.06 10.73
C ARG A 102 -27.37 48.35 12.08
N ARG A 103 -27.52 49.17 13.12
CA ARG A 103 -27.70 48.80 14.54
C ARG A 103 -29.15 48.41 14.88
N ARG A 104 -29.29 47.76 16.05
CA ARG A 104 -30.52 47.51 16.85
C ARG A 104 -31.55 46.57 16.22
N GLY A 105 -32.17 45.63 16.95
CA GLY A 105 -31.99 45.23 18.36
C GLY A 105 -33.18 44.36 18.85
N ILE A 106 -33.16 44.00 20.15
CA ILE A 106 -34.29 43.43 20.93
C ILE A 106 -34.59 41.92 20.75
N GLU A 107 -34.04 41.15 21.69
CA GLU A 107 -34.70 40.14 22.54
C GLU A 107 -35.71 39.13 21.95
N SER A 108 -35.41 37.83 22.09
CA SER A 108 -36.40 36.83 22.57
C SER A 108 -35.74 35.59 23.18
N ASN A 109 -36.42 35.07 24.20
CA ASN A 109 -35.92 34.24 25.29
C ASN A 109 -36.01 32.72 25.05
N ASN A 110 -35.24 31.95 25.85
CA ASN A 110 -35.34 30.49 26.10
C ASN A 110 -35.24 29.50 24.91
N GLY A 111 -34.52 28.38 25.03
CA GLY A 111 -33.64 27.94 26.12
C GLY A 111 -33.32 26.45 26.05
N PHE A 112 -32.15 26.06 26.58
CA PHE A 112 -31.90 24.88 27.42
C PHE A 112 -30.40 24.91 27.80
N SER A 113 -30.11 24.80 29.09
CA SER A 113 -28.76 24.85 29.67
C SER A 113 -28.59 23.70 30.67
N SER A 114 -27.35 23.25 30.88
CA SER A 114 -26.84 22.21 31.81
C SER A 114 -25.92 21.24 31.05
N SER A 115 -24.69 20.90 31.49
CA SER A 115 -23.94 21.27 32.71
C SER A 115 -22.42 21.03 32.51
N ASP A 116 -21.61 21.86 33.16
CA ASP A 116 -20.36 21.59 33.94
C ASP A 116 -19.57 20.28 33.65
N CYS A 117 -18.24 20.20 33.65
CA CYS A 117 -17.14 21.04 34.12
C CYS A 117 -15.83 20.56 33.41
N GLU A 118 -14.59 20.94 33.73
CA GLU A 118 -13.95 21.81 34.74
C GLU A 118 -12.68 22.43 34.10
N GLY A 119 -11.82 23.09 34.88
CA GLY A 119 -10.75 23.95 34.42
C GLY A 119 -9.32 23.40 34.38
N SER A 120 -8.47 24.19 33.73
CA SER A 120 -7.15 24.56 34.22
C SER A 120 -6.71 25.88 33.56
N ILE A 121 -5.77 26.56 34.21
CA ILE A 121 -5.45 27.99 34.05
C ILE A 121 -4.03 28.20 33.52
N VAL A 122 -3.82 29.14 32.60
CA VAL A 122 -2.70 30.13 32.56
C VAL A 122 -2.85 31.09 31.37
N SER A 123 -2.26 32.28 31.50
CA SER A 123 -2.68 33.54 30.87
C SER A 123 -2.18 33.82 29.44
N SER A 124 -2.88 34.77 28.80
CA SER A 124 -2.55 35.61 27.63
C SER A 124 -1.20 36.38 27.75
N PRO A 125 -0.73 37.20 26.77
CA PRO A 125 -1.38 37.66 25.52
C PRO A 125 -0.50 37.78 24.25
N VAL A 126 -1.14 38.15 23.12
CA VAL A 126 -0.64 38.98 21.98
C VAL A 126 0.75 38.67 21.38
N GLN A 127 0.80 38.23 20.11
CA GLN A 127 1.15 39.08 18.93
C GLN A 127 1.07 38.30 17.60
N GLN A 128 0.31 38.81 16.62
CA GLN A 128 0.50 38.46 15.20
C GLN A 128 1.61 39.33 14.61
N PRO A 129 2.42 38.77 13.70
CA PRO A 129 2.67 39.45 12.42
C PRO A 129 1.89 38.81 11.26
N PRO A 130 1.66 39.54 10.14
CA PRO A 130 0.67 39.18 9.14
C PRO A 130 1.13 38.12 8.14
N CYS A 131 0.15 37.50 7.49
CA CYS A 131 0.34 36.69 6.29
C CYS A 131 1.13 37.46 5.23
N GLN A 132 2.19 36.85 4.69
CA GLN A 132 2.69 37.18 3.36
C GLN A 132 2.67 35.93 2.50
N SER A 133 1.84 36.02 1.45
CA SER A 133 1.77 35.09 0.34
C SER A 133 3.15 34.89 -0.29
N MET A 134 3.61 33.64 -0.35
CA MET A 134 4.52 33.22 -1.40
C MET A 134 3.94 32.03 -2.14
N ALA A 135 3.88 32.20 -3.45
CA ALA A 135 3.24 31.36 -4.45
C ALA A 135 3.41 29.85 -4.20
N GLU A 136 2.28 29.17 -4.13
CA GLU A 136 1.89 28.10 -5.06
C GLU A 136 3.01 27.63 -6.02
N ALA A 137 3.97 26.89 -5.49
CA ALA A 137 4.93 26.14 -6.29
C ALA A 137 4.29 24.81 -6.69
N THR A 138 3.47 24.85 -7.75
CA THR A 138 3.05 23.65 -8.46
C THR A 138 4.28 22.85 -8.86
N VAL A 139 4.48 21.68 -8.23
CA VAL A 139 5.50 20.72 -8.67
C VAL A 139 4.99 20.08 -9.95
N GLU A 140 5.22 20.77 -11.07
CA GLU A 140 4.99 20.26 -12.40
C GLU A 140 5.99 19.13 -12.66
N LEU A 141 5.57 17.90 -12.35
CA LEU A 141 6.28 16.67 -12.72
C LEU A 141 6.15 16.46 -14.23
N VAL A 142 6.88 17.26 -15.01
CA VAL A 142 7.07 17.08 -16.46
C VAL A 142 7.62 15.67 -16.69
N PRO A 143 6.89 14.74 -17.34
CA PRO A 143 7.29 13.34 -17.41
C PRO A 143 8.56 13.07 -18.23
N ASP A 144 8.87 13.96 -19.17
CA ASP A 144 9.73 13.65 -20.33
C ASP A 144 11.16 14.19 -20.26
N LYS A 145 11.68 14.49 -19.06
CA LYS A 145 13.12 14.78 -18.90
C LYS A 145 13.87 13.47 -18.63
N PRO A 146 14.72 12.97 -19.56
CA PRO A 146 15.43 11.72 -19.37
C PRO A 146 16.37 11.81 -18.16
N LEU A 147 16.61 10.65 -17.52
CA LEU A 147 17.55 10.54 -16.40
C LEU A 147 18.91 11.16 -16.76
N PRO A 148 19.53 11.94 -15.86
CA PRO A 148 20.81 12.57 -16.14
C PRO A 148 21.89 11.51 -16.37
N GLU A 149 22.72 11.74 -17.39
CA GLU A 149 23.88 10.90 -17.69
C GLU A 149 24.79 10.74 -16.46
N LYS A 150 25.49 9.59 -16.37
CA LYS A 150 26.40 9.29 -15.25
C LYS A 150 27.40 10.45 -15.05
N GLY A 151 27.37 11.04 -13.85
CA GLY A 151 28.22 12.19 -13.49
C GLY A 151 27.60 13.59 -13.70
N LYS A 152 26.48 13.73 -14.42
CA LYS A 152 25.85 15.04 -14.71
C LYS A 152 24.68 15.42 -13.79
N LEU A 153 24.45 14.67 -12.70
CA LEU A 153 23.33 14.88 -11.77
C LEU A 153 23.26 16.33 -11.26
N LEU A 154 24.36 16.91 -10.77
CA LEU A 154 24.36 18.28 -10.24
C LEU A 154 23.94 19.30 -11.31
N GLN A 155 24.44 19.18 -12.53
CA GLN A 155 24.08 20.05 -13.65
C GLN A 155 22.59 19.93 -14.01
N ALA A 156 22.02 18.71 -13.92
CA ALA A 156 20.60 18.49 -14.16
C ALA A 156 19.73 19.08 -13.03
N VAL A 157 20.12 18.93 -11.76
CA VAL A 157 19.42 19.56 -10.63
C VAL A 157 19.48 21.09 -10.73
N MET A 158 20.62 21.67 -11.12
CA MET A 158 20.72 23.12 -11.37
C MET A 158 19.83 23.58 -12.54
N LYS A 159 19.68 22.78 -13.60
CA LYS A 159 18.77 23.06 -14.72
C LYS A 159 17.28 22.80 -14.40
N ALA A 160 16.98 22.01 -13.37
CA ALA A 160 15.61 21.67 -12.98
C ALA A 160 14.89 22.81 -12.23
N GLY A 161 15.61 23.85 -11.80
CA GLY A 161 15.03 25.05 -11.21
C GLY A 161 14.67 24.88 -9.73
N PRO A 162 13.38 25.04 -9.33
CA PRO A 162 12.98 25.29 -7.93
C PRO A 162 13.60 24.36 -6.87
N LEU A 163 13.79 23.08 -7.19
CA LEU A 163 14.39 22.09 -6.29
C LEU A 163 15.79 22.49 -5.80
N LEU A 164 16.66 23.05 -6.67
CA LEU A 164 17.98 23.53 -6.24
C LEU A 164 17.84 24.72 -5.29
N GLN A 165 16.91 25.63 -5.58
CA GLN A 165 16.70 26.84 -4.79
C GLN A 165 16.21 26.51 -3.38
N THR A 166 15.29 25.54 -3.25
CA THR A 166 14.87 24.97 -1.96
C THR A 166 16.03 24.29 -1.21
N LEU A 167 16.86 23.51 -1.92
CA LEU A 167 18.03 22.85 -1.32
C LEU A 167 19.10 23.84 -0.84
N LEU A 168 19.31 24.96 -1.56
CA LEU A 168 20.24 26.02 -1.14
C LEU A 168 19.70 26.82 0.06
N LEU A 169 18.37 27.01 0.15
CA LEU A 169 17.74 27.66 1.30
C LEU A 169 17.81 26.81 2.57
N ALA A 170 17.91 25.47 2.43
CA ALA A 170 18.04 24.53 3.54
C ALA A 170 19.46 24.49 4.17
N GLY A 171 20.40 25.31 3.70
CA GLY A 171 21.78 25.39 4.20
C GLY A 171 22.79 24.57 3.39
N PRO A 172 24.04 24.43 3.87
CA PRO A 172 25.07 23.70 3.14
C PRO A 172 24.71 22.22 2.99
N LEU A 173 24.80 21.72 1.74
CA LEU A 173 24.51 20.32 1.42
C LEU A 173 25.33 19.36 2.31
N PRO A 174 24.74 18.29 2.83
CA PRO A 174 25.45 17.33 3.67
C PRO A 174 26.58 16.66 2.87
N GLN A 175 27.75 16.50 3.47
CA GLN A 175 28.86 15.76 2.86
C GLN A 175 28.57 14.26 2.93
N TRP A 176 28.26 13.65 1.78
CA TRP A 176 28.04 12.21 1.67
C TRP A 176 29.37 11.46 1.83
N ARG A 177 29.62 10.92 3.03
CA ARG A 177 30.85 10.17 3.34
C ARG A 177 30.91 8.77 2.71
N HIS A 178 29.76 8.23 2.30
CA HIS A 178 29.64 6.95 1.59
C HIS A 178 28.66 7.10 0.42
N PRO A 179 29.07 7.73 -0.70
CA PRO A 179 28.25 7.75 -1.91
C PRO A 179 28.04 6.31 -2.40
N PRO A 180 26.83 5.94 -2.86
CA PRO A 180 26.57 4.60 -3.38
C PRO A 180 27.49 4.30 -4.57
N PRO A 181 28.06 3.08 -4.67
CA PRO A 181 29.03 2.75 -5.70
C PRO A 181 28.41 2.89 -7.11
N PRO A 182 29.16 3.41 -8.09
CA PRO A 182 28.65 3.59 -9.44
C PRO A 182 28.32 2.23 -10.05
N ARG A 183 27.04 2.02 -10.38
CA ARG A 183 26.62 0.82 -11.11
C ARG A 183 27.24 0.84 -12.51
N VAL A 184 28.18 -0.06 -12.74
CA VAL A 184 28.69 -0.36 -14.08
C VAL A 184 27.59 -1.13 -14.83
N LEU A 185 27.30 -0.69 -16.05
CA LEU A 185 26.51 -1.39 -17.06
C LEU A 185 27.47 -1.69 -18.20
#